data_AF-A0A2U9IQH9-F1
#
_entry.id   AF-A0A2U9IQH9-F1
#
_cell.length_a   1.000
_cell.length_b   1.000
_cell.length_c   1.000
_cell.angle_alpha   90.00
_cell.angle_beta   90.00
_cell.angle_gamma   90.00
#
_symmetry.space_group_name_H-M   'P 1'
#
loop_
_entity.id
_entity.type
_entity.pdbx_description
1 polymer ?
#
loop_
_entity_poly.entity_id
_entity_poly.type
_entity_poly.pdbx_seq_one_letter_code
_entity_poly.pdbx_strand_id
1 'polypeptide(L)'
;MKWQTQCEIAYIKVVPFIRSALIKKLVEKGMPLRKASKSVGLSITSYEKHVNDKNLQLLEKNDDINDMIDALANRIYSGEKIDPITFCIICSNSRKILGLTPCNL
;
A
#
# COMPACT_ATOMS: atom_id res chain seq x y z
N MET A 1 -6.84 28.81 -2.64
CA MET A 1 -6.24 27.65 -1.95
C MET A 1 -7.27 26.54 -1.93
N LYS A 2 -6.93 25.31 -2.37
CA LYS A 2 -7.89 24.19 -2.34
C LYS A 2 -7.83 23.56 -0.94
N TRP A 3 -8.94 23.56 -0.20
CA TRP A 3 -9.02 22.86 1.09
C TRP A 3 -8.98 21.36 0.85
N GLN A 4 -8.08 20.64 1.53
CA GLN A 4 -7.91 19.20 1.43
C GLN A 4 -7.55 18.64 2.81
N THR A 5 -8.12 17.49 3.13
CA THR A 5 -7.78 16.71 4.32
C THR A 5 -6.47 15.95 4.15
N GLN A 6 -5.83 15.58 5.25
CA GLN A 6 -4.62 14.74 5.23
C GLN A 6 -4.86 13.38 4.55
N CYS A 7 -6.07 12.83 4.68
CA CYS A 7 -6.44 11.58 4.02
C CYS A 7 -6.53 11.73 2.50
N GLU A 8 -7.05 12.84 1.98
CA GLU A 8 -7.06 13.12 0.54
C GLU A 8 -5.65 13.30 -0.01
N ILE A 9 -4.76 13.95 0.75
CA ILE A 9 -3.35 14.07 0.36
C ILE A 9 -2.67 12.70 0.35
N ALA A 10 -2.89 11.89 1.39
CA ALA A 10 -2.33 10.54 1.48
C ALA A 10 -2.89 9.59 0.41
N TYR A 11 -4.13 9.78 -0.03
CA TYR A 11 -4.70 9.00 -1.14
C TYR A 11 -3.90 9.16 -2.44
N ILE A 12 -3.28 10.32 -2.64
CA ILE A 12 -2.45 10.59 -3.82
C ILE A 12 -0.99 10.16 -3.56
N LYS A 13 -0.47 10.45 -2.36
CA LYS A 13 0.97 10.35 -2.06
C LYS A 13 1.42 9.07 -1.36
N VAL A 14 0.50 8.26 -0.83
CA VAL A 14 0.83 7.11 0.04
C VAL A 14 0.11 5.85 -0.43
N VAL A 15 -1.21 5.93 -0.55
CA VAL A 15 -2.08 4.78 -0.89
C VAL A 15 -1.64 4.04 -2.16
N PRO A 16 -1.26 4.71 -3.27
CA PRO A 16 -0.86 4.01 -4.49
C PRO A 16 0.41 3.18 -4.30
N PHE A 17 1.35 3.65 -3.47
CA PHE A 17 2.60 2.95 -3.19
C PHE A 17 2.38 1.73 -2.30
N ILE A 18 1.54 1.84 -1.26
CA ILE A 18 1.16 0.69 -0.44
C ILE A 18 0.47 -0.38 -1.29
N ARG A 19 -0.50 0.02 -2.14
CA ARG A 19 -1.17 -0.93 -3.04
C ARG A 19 -0.22 -1.56 -4.06
N SER A 20 0.76 -0.80 -4.54
CA SER A 20 1.77 -1.33 -5.46
C SER A 20 2.69 -2.33 -4.77
N ALA A 21 3.11 -2.05 -3.53
CA ALA A 21 3.87 -3.00 -2.71
C ALA A 21 3.06 -4.27 -2.42
N LEU A 22 1.77 -4.16 -2.10
CA LEU A 22 0.88 -5.31 -1.93
C LEU A 22 0.80 -6.16 -3.21
N ILE A 23 0.64 -5.53 -4.39
CA ILE A 23 0.63 -6.27 -5.67
C ILE A 23 1.93 -7.01 -5.86
N LYS A 24 3.07 -6.35 -5.63
CA LYS A 24 4.39 -6.95 -5.79
C LYS A 24 4.55 -8.18 -4.91
N LYS A 25 4.21 -8.09 -3.61
CA LYS A 25 4.21 -9.23 -2.68
C LYS A 25 3.29 -10.37 -3.11
N LEU A 26 2.09 -10.06 -3.60
CA LEU A 26 1.15 -11.07 -4.09
C LEU A 26 1.69 -11.79 -5.33
N VAL A 27 2.32 -11.06 -6.26
CA VAL A 27 2.94 -11.61 -7.47
C VAL A 27 4.16 -12.47 -7.12
N GLU A 28 5.00 -12.04 -6.18
CA GLU A 28 6.12 -12.83 -5.64
C GLU A 28 5.65 -14.17 -5.04
N LYS A 29 4.44 -14.21 -4.47
CA LYS A 29 3.78 -15.43 -3.96
C LYS A 29 3.06 -16.25 -5.04
N GLY A 30 3.26 -15.91 -6.32
CA GLY A 30 2.70 -16.64 -7.46
C GLY A 30 1.28 -16.24 -7.87
N MET A 31 0.70 -15.16 -7.31
CA MET A 31 -0.58 -14.66 -7.77
C MET A 31 -0.42 -13.99 -9.15
N PRO A 32 -1.25 -14.30 -10.17
CA PRO A 32 -1.21 -13.60 -11.45
C PRO A 32 -1.44 -12.09 -11.25
N LEU A 33 -0.64 -11.25 -11.93
CA LEU A 33 -0.69 -9.79 -11.79
C LEU A 33 -2.11 -9.21 -11.91
N ARG A 34 -2.88 -9.68 -12.91
CA ARG A 34 -4.27 -9.26 -13.11
C ARG A 34 -5.16 -9.56 -11.90
N LYS A 35 -4.96 -10.70 -11.23
CA LYS A 35 -5.69 -11.08 -10.03
C LYS A 35 -5.24 -10.23 -8.85
N ALA A 36 -3.93 -10.04 -8.66
CA ALA A 36 -3.37 -9.20 -7.60
C ALA A 36 -3.88 -7.75 -7.68
N SER A 37 -3.83 -7.13 -8.87
CA SER A 37 -4.36 -5.80 -9.12
C SER A 37 -5.85 -5.67 -8.78
N LYS A 38 -6.65 -6.69 -9.15
CA LYS A 38 -8.08 -6.72 -8.82
C LYS A 38 -8.32 -6.82 -7.31
N SER A 39 -7.54 -7.64 -6.60
CA SER A 39 -7.69 -7.84 -5.15
C SER A 39 -7.40 -6.58 -4.33
N VAL A 40 -6.49 -5.72 -4.78
CA VAL A 40 -6.10 -4.51 -4.03
C VAL A 40 -6.75 -3.22 -4.52
N GLY A 41 -7.48 -3.27 -5.64
CA GLY A 41 -8.13 -2.10 -6.23
C GLY A 41 -7.16 -1.07 -6.81
N LEU A 42 -6.10 -1.52 -7.48
CA LEU A 42 -5.17 -0.67 -8.25
C LEU A 42 -5.03 -1.21 -9.67
N SER A 43 -5.16 -0.36 -10.68
CA SER A 43 -4.98 -0.79 -12.07
C SER A 43 -3.55 -1.24 -12.33
N ILE A 44 -3.37 -2.18 -13.28
CA ILE A 44 -2.04 -2.63 -13.71
C ILE A 44 -1.20 -1.45 -14.22
N THR A 45 -1.80 -0.55 -15.00
CA THR A 45 -1.13 0.66 -15.50
C THR A 45 -0.66 1.59 -14.39
N SER A 46 -1.39 1.66 -13.27
CA SER A 46 -0.97 2.46 -12.12
C SER A 46 0.12 1.74 -11.32
N TYR A 47 0.05 0.42 -11.21
CA TYR A 47 1.12 -0.38 -10.62
C TYR A 47 2.44 -0.21 -11.39
N GLU A 48 2.43 -0.35 -12.71
CA GLU A 48 3.63 -0.21 -13.55
C GLU A 48 4.29 1.17 -13.42
N LYS A 49 3.50 2.22 -13.18
CA LYS A 49 4.01 3.57 -12.91
C LYS A 49 4.72 3.69 -11.57
N HIS A 50 4.33 2.92 -10.56
CA HIS A 50 4.83 3.06 -9.19
C HIS A 50 5.80 1.97 -8.76
N VAL A 51 5.87 0.83 -9.46
CA VAL A 51 6.69 -0.34 -9.06
C VAL A 51 8.17 -0.02 -8.93
N ASN A 52 8.67 0.94 -9.71
CA ASN A 52 10.06 1.39 -9.70
C ASN A 52 10.24 2.75 -9.00
N ASP A 53 9.20 3.27 -8.36
CA ASP A 53 9.23 4.58 -7.70
C ASP A 53 10.02 4.52 -6.39
N LYS A 54 10.77 5.59 -6.10
CA LYS A 54 11.56 5.72 -4.87
C LYS A 54 10.71 5.62 -3.60
N ASN A 55 9.47 6.11 -3.62
CA ASN A 55 8.57 6.03 -2.48
C ASN A 55 8.20 4.58 -2.15
N LEU A 56 7.98 3.74 -3.15
CA LEU A 56 7.76 2.31 -2.93
C LEU A 56 9.01 1.67 -2.32
N GLN A 57 10.20 1.97 -2.85
CA GLN A 57 11.46 1.46 -2.30
C GLN A 57 11.69 1.90 -0.84
N LEU A 58 11.28 3.12 -0.47
CA LEU A 58 11.34 3.58 0.93
C LEU A 58 10.43 2.77 1.84
N LEU A 59 9.23 2.39 1.38
CA LEU A 59 8.34 1.51 2.14
C LEU A 59 8.94 0.10 2.28
N GLU A 60 9.55 -0.44 1.22
CA GLU A 60 10.17 -1.77 1.25
C GLU A 60 11.42 -1.86 2.12
N LYS A 61 12.16 -0.76 2.27
CA LYS A 61 13.37 -0.69 3.11
C LYS A 61 13.08 -0.49 4.58
N ASN A 62 11.84 -0.15 4.94
CA ASN A 62 11.45 -0.03 6.34
C ASN A 62 10.86 -1.37 6.78
N ASP A 63 11.59 -2.08 7.63
CA ASP A 63 11.24 -3.44 8.05
C ASP A 63 9.83 -3.50 8.66
N ASP A 64 9.48 -2.59 9.57
CA ASP A 64 8.16 -2.54 10.20
C ASP A 64 7.03 -2.43 9.16
N ILE A 65 7.14 -1.49 8.21
CA ILE A 65 6.13 -1.32 7.16
C ILE A 65 6.09 -2.50 6.20
N ASN A 66 7.25 -2.99 5.78
CA ASN A 66 7.36 -4.11 4.86
C ASN A 66 6.74 -5.38 5.46
N ASP A 67 6.95 -5.63 6.75
CA ASP A 67 6.34 -6.74 7.50
C ASP A 67 4.83 -6.59 7.61
N MET A 68 4.32 -5.39 7.88
CA MET A 68 2.88 -5.13 7.90
C MET A 68 2.24 -5.34 6.51
N ILE A 69 2.93 -4.93 5.45
CA ILE A 69 2.49 -5.14 4.06
C ILE A 69 2.50 -6.62 3.71
N ASP A 70 3.55 -7.37 4.07
CA ASP A 70 3.62 -8.81 3.81
C ASP A 70 2.55 -9.59 4.58
N ALA A 71 2.33 -9.25 5.85
CA ALA A 71 1.26 -9.82 6.65
C ALA A 71 -0.11 -9.58 6.02
N LEU A 72 -0.39 -8.36 5.55
CA LEU A 72 -1.63 -8.06 4.83
C LEU A 72 -1.70 -8.83 3.49
N ALA A 73 -0.61 -8.91 2.73
CA ALA A 73 -0.57 -9.67 1.49
C ALA A 73 -0.85 -11.16 1.71
N ASN A 74 -0.34 -11.77 2.79
CA ASN A 74 -0.62 -13.16 3.16
C ASN A 74 -2.11 -13.39 3.39
N ARG A 75 -2.77 -12.48 4.12
CA ARG A 75 -4.21 -12.55 4.39
C ARG A 75 -5.05 -12.37 3.11
N ILE A 76 -4.62 -11.49 2.21
CA ILE A 76 -5.28 -11.33 0.89
C ILE A 76 -5.11 -12.60 0.05
N TYR A 77 -3.92 -13.20 0.09
CA TYR A 77 -3.61 -14.41 -0.66
C TYR A 77 -4.42 -15.62 -0.17
N SER A 78 -4.58 -15.78 1.15
CA SER A 78 -5.38 -16.84 1.78
C SER A 78 -6.90 -16.63 1.62
N GLY A 79 -7.34 -15.45 1.18
CA GLY A 79 -8.75 -15.12 1.03
C GLY A 79 -9.46 -14.84 2.36
N GLU A 80 -8.71 -14.48 3.40
CA GLU A 80 -9.26 -14.11 4.69
C GLU A 80 -10.11 -12.83 4.62
N LYS A 81 -11.08 -12.73 5.54
CA LYS A 81 -11.78 -11.48 5.78
C LYS A 81 -10.84 -10.51 6.48
N ILE A 82 -10.62 -9.36 5.84
CA ILE A 82 -9.71 -8.32 6.34
C ILE A 82 -10.52 -7.14 6.83
N ASP A 83 -10.24 -6.70 8.05
CA ASP A 83 -10.77 -5.44 8.57
C ASP A 83 -10.14 -4.27 7.82
N PRO A 84 -10.93 -3.35 7.21
CA PRO A 84 -10.42 -2.16 6.54
C PRO A 84 -9.45 -1.32 7.38
N ILE A 85 -9.58 -1.33 8.71
CA ILE A 85 -8.69 -0.62 9.65
C ILE A 85 -7.25 -1.11 9.49
N THR A 86 -7.01 -2.38 9.12
CA THR A 86 -5.67 -2.91 8.86
C THR A 86 -4.91 -2.06 7.84
N PHE A 87 -5.58 -1.68 6.74
CA PHE A 87 -4.97 -0.82 5.72
C PHE A 87 -4.74 0.60 6.24
N CYS A 88 -5.67 1.14 7.04
CA CYS A 88 -5.55 2.47 7.62
C CYS A 88 -4.33 2.58 8.55
N ILE A 89 -4.04 1.53 9.33
CA ILE A 89 -2.86 1.50 10.22
C ILE A 89 -1.57 1.52 9.38
N ILE A 90 -1.48 0.71 8.32
CA ILE A 90 -0.33 0.73 7.41
C ILE A 90 -0.17 2.12 6.80
N CYS A 91 -1.26 2.70 6.27
CA CYS A 91 -1.26 4.04 5.69
C CYS A 91 -0.77 5.10 6.69
N SER A 92 -1.23 5.07 7.94
CA SER A 92 -0.81 6.01 8.98
C SER A 92 0.69 5.92 9.26
N ASN A 93 1.24 4.71 9.38
CA ASN A 93 2.67 4.53 9.62
C ASN A 93 3.52 4.89 8.39
N SER A 94 3.06 4.54 7.18
CA SER A 94 3.74 4.89 5.93
C SER A 94 3.79 6.40 5.69
N ARG A 95 2.84 7.19 6.20
CA ARG A 95 2.88 8.66 6.10
C ARG A 95 4.16 9.25 6.68
N LYS A 96 4.64 8.74 7.83
CA LYS A 96 5.87 9.23 8.47
C LYS A 96 7.08 9.11 7.55
N ILE A 97 7.17 7.98 6.84
CA ILE A 97 8.25 7.70 5.87
C ILE A 97 8.14 8.61 4.65
N LEU A 98 6.91 8.88 4.20
CA LEU A 98 6.64 9.64 2.99
C LEU A 98 6.40 11.14 3.25
N GLY A 99 6.85 11.65 4.41
CA GLY A 99 6.84 13.08 4.73
C GLY A 99 5.46 13.68 4.97
N LEU A 100 4.51 12.88 5.47
CA LEU A 100 3.16 13.32 5.85
C LEU A 100 2.90 13.08 7.35
N THR A 101 1.98 13.87 7.90
CA THR A 101 1.55 13.70 9.29
C THR A 101 0.78 12.38 9.45
N PRO A 102 1.15 11.51 10.42
CA PRO A 102 0.41 10.30 10.72
C PRO A 102 -1.01 10.60 11.21
N CYS A 103 -1.89 9.61 11.18
CA CYS A 103 -3.18 9.70 11.84
C CYS A 103 -2.99 9.51 13.35
N ASN A 104 -3.63 10.35 14.17
CA ASN A 104 -3.82 10.08 15.60
C ASN A 104 -4.97 9.07 15.69
N LEU A 105 -4.63 7.77 15.67
CA LEU A 105 -5.57 6.66 15.82
C LEU A 105 -5.73 6.29 17.28
#